data_AF-A0A139NN21-F1
#
_entry.id   AF-A0A139NN21-F1
#
_cell.length_a   1.000
_cell.length_b   1.000
_cell.length_c   1.000
_cell.angle_alpha   90.00
_cell.angle_beta   90.00
_cell.angle_gamma   90.00
#
_symmetry.space_group_name_H-M   'P 1'
#
loop_
_entity.id
_entity.type
_entity.pdbx_description
1 polymer ?
#
loop_
_entity_poly.entity_id
_entity_poly.type
_entity_poly.pdbx_seq_one_letter_code
_entity_poly.pdbx_strand_id
1 'polypeptide(L)'
;MIVSRFPIYENEGQIGYFEYSSCIYPTGIDGSQFYFFNSEVIAEVYFEGYIDIAEEEEQKTFAKERENITYPQFKVEKPNEE
;
A
#
# COMPACT_ATOMS: atom_id res chain seq x y z
N MET A 1 -3.37 5.83 -7.53
CA MET A 1 -3.82 4.48 -7.97
C MET A 1 -2.92 3.45 -7.35
N ILE A 2 -3.47 2.47 -6.63
CA ILE A 2 -2.70 1.38 -6.01
C ILE A 2 -2.15 0.48 -7.11
N VAL A 3 -0.87 0.11 -7.03
CA VAL A 3 -0.18 -0.74 -8.02
C VAL A 3 0.50 -1.96 -7.42
N SER A 4 0.70 -1.99 -6.10
CA SER A 4 1.09 -3.20 -5.38
C SER A 4 0.63 -3.16 -3.92
N ARG A 5 0.45 -4.34 -3.33
CA ARG A 5 0.19 -4.52 -1.90
C ARG A 5 1.41 -5.08 -1.18
N PHE A 6 1.53 -4.74 0.10
CA PHE A 6 2.63 -5.16 0.98
C PHE A 6 4.05 -4.98 0.39
N PRO A 7 4.37 -3.83 -0.27
CA PRO A 7 5.73 -3.58 -0.71
C PRO A 7 6.69 -3.54 0.47
N ILE A 8 7.84 -4.21 0.31
CA ILE A 8 8.98 -4.06 1.21
C ILE A 8 9.66 -2.72 0.91
N TYR A 9 10.00 -2.00 1.97
CA TYR A 9 10.62 -0.68 1.90
C TYR A 9 11.83 -0.63 2.84
N GLU A 10 12.94 -0.09 2.35
CA GLU A 10 14.12 0.18 3.18
C GLU A 10 14.12 1.66 3.56
N ASN A 11 14.00 1.93 4.86
CA ASN A 11 14.09 3.27 5.42
C ASN A 11 15.32 3.36 6.32
N GLU A 12 16.35 4.08 5.87
CA GLU A 12 17.57 4.34 6.66
C GLU A 12 18.21 3.07 7.28
N GLY A 13 18.21 1.96 6.54
CA GLY A 13 18.77 0.68 6.99
C GLY A 13 17.81 -0.20 7.81
N GLN A 14 16.60 0.27 8.09
CA GLN A 14 15.51 -0.56 8.62
C GLN A 14 14.63 -1.05 7.47
N ILE A 15 14.51 -2.37 7.35
CA ILE A 15 13.57 -3.00 6.41
C ILE A 15 12.20 -3.07 7.08
N GLY A 16 11.19 -2.53 6.41
CA GLY A 16 9.79 -2.56 6.82
C GLY A 16 8.87 -2.74 5.63
N TYR A 17 7.58 -2.53 5.84
CA TYR A 17 6.60 -2.56 4.76
C TYR A 17 5.52 -1.50 4.94
N PHE A 18 4.86 -1.15 3.83
CA PHE A 18 3.59 -0.41 3.80
C PHE A 18 2.49 -1.31 3.25
N GLU A 19 1.21 -0.97 3.44
CA GLU A 19 0.13 -1.76 2.83
C GLU A 19 0.05 -1.57 1.32
N TYR A 20 0.37 -0.38 0.82
CA TYR A 20 0.23 -0.04 -0.59
C TYR A 20 1.46 0.67 -1.16
N SER A 21 1.79 0.36 -2.41
CA SER A 21 2.53 1.23 -3.32
C SER A 21 1.59 1.75 -4.40
N SER A 22 1.83 2.97 -4.87
CA SER A 22 0.92 3.66 -5.78
C SER A 22 1.64 4.62 -6.73
N CYS A 23 0.92 5.05 -7.77
CA CYS A 23 1.32 6.10 -8.69
C CYS A 23 0.18 7.13 -8.88
N ILE A 24 0.52 8.27 -9.50
CA ILE A 24 -0.44 9.33 -9.82
C ILE A 24 -1.31 8.89 -11.00
N TYR A 25 -2.63 8.98 -10.84
CA TYR A 25 -3.59 8.80 -11.92
C TYR A 25 -3.87 10.14 -12.60
N PRO A 26 -4.01 10.20 -13.95
CA PRO A 26 -3.96 9.12 -14.92
C PRO A 26 -2.55 8.83 -15.48
N THR A 27 -1.53 9.53 -15.02
CA THR A 27 -0.15 9.43 -15.53
C THR A 27 0.40 8.00 -15.52
N GLY A 28 0.07 7.21 -14.51
CA GLY A 28 0.57 5.85 -14.36
C GLY A 28 1.99 5.81 -13.79
N ILE A 29 2.69 4.69 -13.99
CA ILE A 29 4.08 4.51 -13.54
C ILE A 29 5.01 5.07 -14.63
N ASP A 30 5.69 6.18 -14.37
CA ASP A 30 6.66 6.78 -15.30
C ASP A 30 8.12 6.35 -15.06
N GLY A 31 8.34 5.40 -14.13
CA GLY A 31 9.65 4.88 -13.79
C GLY A 31 9.82 4.66 -12.29
N SER A 32 10.54 5.56 -11.61
CA SER A 32 11.10 5.31 -10.27
C SER A 32 10.30 5.87 -9.10
N GLN A 33 9.22 6.63 -9.35
CA GLN A 33 8.45 7.26 -8.28
C GLN A 33 7.23 6.41 -7.91
N PHE A 34 7.31 5.82 -6.72
CA PHE A 34 6.17 5.19 -6.05
C PHE A 34 5.85 5.97 -4.78
N TYR A 35 4.56 6.09 -4.48
CA TYR A 35 4.08 6.62 -3.20
C TYR A 35 3.63 5.44 -2.34
N PHE A 36 4.11 5.42 -1.11
CA PHE A 36 3.83 4.35 -0.15
C PHE A 36 2.96 4.88 0.98
N PHE A 37 1.91 4.13 1.33
CA PHE A 37 0.99 4.50 2.39
C PHE A 37 0.20 3.29 2.90
N ASN A 38 -0.47 3.47 4.05
CA ASN A 38 -1.38 2.48 4.62
C ASN A 38 -2.84 2.88 4.38
N SER A 39 -3.77 1.93 4.52
CA SER A 39 -5.22 2.18 4.46
C SER A 39 -5.68 3.28 5.42
N GLU A 40 -5.01 3.45 6.56
CA GLU A 40 -5.36 4.43 7.60
C GLU A 40 -5.29 5.91 7.16
N VAL A 41 -4.60 6.20 6.04
CA VAL A 41 -4.49 7.55 5.46
C VAL A 41 -5.28 7.72 4.16
N ILE A 42 -6.06 6.72 3.74
CA ILE A 42 -6.96 6.84 2.59
C ILE A 42 -8.22 7.59 3.05
N ALA A 43 -8.42 8.80 2.50
CA ALA A 43 -9.62 9.60 2.80
C ALA A 43 -10.86 9.10 2.03
N GLU A 44 -10.70 8.82 0.74
CA GLU A 44 -11.79 8.41 -0.14
C GLU A 44 -11.27 7.51 -1.26
N VAL A 45 -12.08 6.53 -1.68
CA VAL A 45 -11.82 5.66 -2.83
C VAL A 45 -12.83 5.98 -3.93
N TYR A 46 -12.36 6.55 -5.04
CA TYR A 46 -13.22 6.92 -6.17
C TYR A 46 -13.58 5.73 -7.07
N PHE A 47 -12.72 4.72 -7.14
CA PHE A 47 -12.93 3.54 -7.99
C PHE A 47 -12.06 2.36 -7.53
N GLU A 48 -12.67 1.20 -7.32
CA GLU A 48 -11.98 -0.03 -6.87
C GLU A 48 -11.48 -0.90 -8.02
N GLY A 49 -12.04 -0.76 -9.22
CA GLY A 49 -11.71 -1.61 -10.36
C GLY A 49 -12.47 -2.93 -10.38
N TYR A 50 -11.95 -3.89 -11.13
CA TYR A 50 -12.48 -5.25 -11.21
C TYR A 50 -11.72 -6.15 -10.25
N ILE A 51 -12.45 -7.03 -9.57
CA ILE A 51 -11.91 -8.01 -8.63
C ILE A 51 -12.35 -9.39 -9.12
N ASP A 52 -11.40 -10.32 -9.23
CA ASP A 52 -11.69 -11.73 -9.50
C ASP A 52 -11.56 -12.59 -8.24
N ILE A 53 -11.91 -13.86 -8.36
CA ILE A 53 -11.90 -14.79 -7.21
C ILE A 53 -10.49 -14.99 -6.65
N ALA A 54 -9.46 -15.01 -7.51
CA ALA A 54 -8.08 -15.20 -7.07
C ALA A 54 -7.64 -14.01 -6.21
N GLU A 55 -7.96 -12.80 -6.66
CA GLU A 55 -7.72 -11.55 -5.95
C GLU A 55 -8.48 -11.49 -4.61
N GLU A 56 -9.74 -11.95 -4.55
CA GLU A 56 -10.48 -12.05 -3.27
C GLU A 56 -9.82 -13.03 -2.28
N GLU A 57 -9.32 -14.16 -2.77
CA GLU A 57 -8.62 -15.16 -1.95
C GLU A 57 -7.27 -14.64 -1.45
N GLU A 58 -6.56 -13.88 -2.28
CA GLU A 58 -5.29 -13.25 -1.92
C GLU A 58 -5.51 -12.20 -0.82
N GLN A 59 -6.54 -11.36 -0.93
CA GLN A 59 -6.92 -10.39 0.10
C GLN A 59 -7.20 -11.04 1.46
N LYS A 60 -7.92 -12.17 1.48
CA LYS A 60 -8.18 -12.95 2.71
C LYS A 60 -6.88 -13.50 3.30
N THR A 61 -6.00 -14.00 2.45
CA THR A 61 -4.68 -14.52 2.86
C THR A 61 -3.85 -13.41 3.48
N PHE A 62 -3.78 -12.24 2.83
CA PHE A 62 -3.07 -11.08 3.37
C PHE A 62 -3.62 -10.62 4.72
N ALA A 63 -4.95 -10.55 4.87
CA ALA A 63 -5.56 -10.16 6.14
C ALA A 63 -5.18 -11.12 7.28
N LYS A 64 -5.10 -12.42 7.00
CA LYS A 64 -4.70 -13.44 7.96
C LYS A 64 -3.21 -13.38 8.28
N GLU A 65 -2.36 -13.30 7.26
CA GLU A 65 -0.90 -13.35 7.43
C GLU A 65 -0.32 -12.03 7.93
N ARG A 66 -1.07 -10.93 7.90
CA ARG A 66 -0.67 -9.63 8.44
C ARG A 66 -0.14 -9.70 9.88
N GLU A 67 -0.74 -10.55 10.71
CA GLU A 67 -0.34 -10.76 12.12
C GLU A 67 1.00 -11.52 12.24
N ASN A 68 1.40 -12.25 11.20
CA ASN A 68 2.61 -13.08 11.16
C ASN A 68 3.81 -12.38 10.49
N ILE A 69 3.64 -11.16 9.97
CA ILE A 69 4.72 -10.43 9.29
C ILE A 69 5.78 -10.01 10.33
N THR A 70 7.03 -10.42 10.10
CA THR A 70 8.17 -10.13 10.99
C THR A 70 8.73 -8.71 10.83
N TYR A 71 8.49 -8.09 9.67
CA TYR A 71 8.91 -6.73 9.38
C TYR A 71 7.97 -5.71 10.03
N PRO A 72 8.47 -4.58 10.54
CA PRO A 72 7.63 -3.52 11.06
C PRO A 72 6.78 -2.89 9.94
N GLN A 73 5.54 -2.56 10.27
CA GLN A 73 4.70 -1.72 9.42
C GLN A 73 5.10 -0.25 9.61
N PHE A 74 5.59 0.38 8.55
CA PHE A 74 5.89 1.81 8.57
C PHE A 74 4.62 2.64 8.46
N LYS A 75 4.66 3.86 9.00
CA LYS A 75 3.53 4.81 8.97
C LYS A 75 4.00 6.13 8.40
N VAL A 76 3.09 6.79 7.68
CA VAL A 76 3.25 8.15 7.21
C VAL A 76 2.58 9.09 8.20
N GLU A 77 3.26 10.18 8.56
CA GLU A 77 2.64 11.26 9.34
C GLU A 77 1.56 11.92 8.48
N LYS A 78 0.38 12.15 9.06
CA LYS A 78 -0.66 12.93 8.39
C LYS A 78 -0.16 14.38 8.29
N PRO A 79 -0.17 15.01 7.10
CA PRO A 79 0.08 16.44 7.04
C PRO A 79 -0.96 17.15 7.91
N ASN A 80 -0.53 18.11 8.72
CA ASN A 80 -1.44 18.95 9.49
C ASN A 80 -2.40 19.63 8.49
N GLU A 81 -3.70 19.40 8.66
CA GLU A 81 -4.73 20.14 7.93
C GLU A 81 -4.68 21.61 8.42
N GLU A 82 -4.24 22.53 7.55
CA GLU A 82 -4.39 24.00 7.73
C GLU A 82 -5.78 24.47 7.32
#